data_AF-A0A931YM35-F1
#
_entry.id   AF-A0A931YM35-F1
#
_cell.length_a   1.000
_cell.length_b   1.000
_cell.length_c   1.000
_cell.angle_alpha   90.00
_cell.angle_beta   90.00
_cell.angle_gamma   90.00
#
_symmetry.space_group_name_H-M   'P 1'
#
loop_
_entity.id
_entity.type
_entity.pdbx_description
1 polymer ?
#
loop_
_entity_poly.entity_id
_entity_poly.type
_entity_poly.pdbx_seq_one_letter_code
_entity_poly.pdbx_strand_id
1 'polypeptide(L)'
;NTLKKEIMEEYGVEVLGSEFLGFRDVHREHDGMKTHWIALDYKVLVAREKVKNGEPHKFDAIDWFKIGNFPEPLHSQFPDFLRKYRMEITN
;
A
#
# COMPACT_ATOMS: atom_id res chain seq x y z
N ASN A 1 6.76 14.93 -0.09
CA ASN A 1 6.46 15.06 -1.54
C ASN A 1 6.27 13.69 -2.20
N THR A 2 7.01 12.65 -1.82
CA THR A 2 6.91 11.30 -2.42
C THR A 2 5.52 10.66 -2.33
N LEU A 3 4.88 10.61 -1.14
CA LEU A 3 3.57 9.96 -0.99
C LEU A 3 2.53 10.40 -2.03
N LYS A 4 2.34 11.71 -2.21
CA LYS A 4 1.37 12.25 -3.18
C LYS A 4 1.74 11.91 -4.62
N LYS A 5 3.04 11.92 -4.92
CA LYS A 5 3.57 11.59 -6.24
C LYS A 5 3.30 10.11 -6.59
N GLU A 6 3.67 9.18 -5.70
CA GLU A 6 3.45 7.74 -5.91
C GLU A 6 1.95 7.42 -6.04
N ILE A 7 1.08 8.01 -5.21
CA ILE A 7 -0.37 7.80 -5.32
C ILE A 7 -0.92 8.31 -6.67
N MET A 8 -0.41 9.42 -7.18
CA MET A 8 -0.78 9.90 -8.51
C MET A 8 -0.24 9.01 -9.63
N GLU A 9 1.02 8.57 -9.55
CA GLU A 9 1.65 7.73 -10.57
C GLU A 9 0.99 6.35 -10.65
N GLU A 10 0.85 5.65 -9.51
CA GLU A 10 0.34 4.27 -9.48
C GLU A 10 -1.19 4.18 -9.59
N TYR A 11 -1.91 5.08 -8.90
CA TYR A 11 -3.37 5.02 -8.76
C TYR A 11 -4.12 6.12 -9.52
N GLY A 12 -3.40 7.03 -10.18
CA GLY A 12 -3.98 8.06 -11.03
C GLY A 12 -4.90 9.04 -10.32
N VAL A 13 -4.74 9.21 -9.00
CA VAL A 13 -5.67 9.94 -8.14
C VAL A 13 -4.96 10.93 -7.23
N GLU A 14 -5.64 12.03 -6.91
CA GLU A 14 -5.17 13.01 -5.92
C GLU A 14 -5.42 12.53 -4.48
N VAL A 15 -4.48 12.87 -3.58
CA VAL A 15 -4.61 12.62 -2.14
C VAL A 15 -5.50 13.70 -1.52
N LEU A 16 -6.65 13.30 -0.98
CA LEU A 16 -7.58 14.17 -0.25
C LEU A 16 -7.15 14.37 1.21
N GLY A 17 -6.47 13.38 1.80
CA GLY A 17 -5.95 13.43 3.15
C GLY A 17 -5.00 12.26 3.42
N SER A 18 -4.10 12.41 4.39
CA SER A 18 -3.18 11.34 4.77
C SER A 18 -2.84 11.40 6.25
N GLU A 19 -2.76 10.23 6.88
CA GLU A 19 -2.33 10.03 8.26
C GLU A 19 -1.11 9.11 8.28
N PHE A 20 -0.07 9.48 9.03
CA PHE A 20 1.10 8.64 9.21
C PHE A 20 0.82 7.61 10.30
N LEU A 21 0.99 6.32 9.98
CA LEU A 21 0.75 5.22 10.92
C LEU A 21 2.03 4.77 11.62
N GLY A 22 3.17 4.87 10.94
CA GLY A 22 4.48 4.46 11.45
C GLY A 22 5.34 3.88 10.35
N PHE A 23 6.28 3.02 10.73
CA PHE A 23 7.19 2.39 9.77
C PHE A 23 7.41 0.91 10.06
N ARG A 24 7.88 0.14 9.07
CA ARG A 24 8.29 -1.27 9.22
C ARG A 24 9.71 -1.48 8.72
N ASP A 25 10.50 -2.19 9.53
CA ASP A 25 11.84 -2.69 9.19
C ASP A 25 11.72 -4.06 8.51
N VAL A 26 11.88 -4.08 7.19
CA VAL A 26 11.60 -5.25 6.36
C VAL A 26 12.91 -5.85 5.86
N HIS A 27 13.33 -6.93 6.50
CA HIS A 27 14.52 -7.71 6.12
C HIS A 27 14.09 -8.86 5.21
N ARG A 28 14.63 -8.94 3.99
CA ARG A 28 14.30 -10.01 3.03
C ARG A 28 15.55 -10.50 2.31
N GLU A 29 15.40 -11.64 1.64
CA GLU A 29 16.33 -12.10 0.62
C GLU A 29 15.63 -12.02 -0.74
N HIS A 30 16.28 -11.40 -1.72
CA HIS A 30 15.81 -11.31 -3.09
C HIS A 30 16.97 -11.70 -4.01
N ASP A 31 16.78 -12.73 -4.83
CA ASP A 31 17.81 -13.28 -5.72
C ASP A 31 19.15 -13.60 -5.01
N GLY A 32 19.08 -14.19 -3.81
CA GLY A 32 20.25 -14.53 -2.99
C GLY A 32 20.89 -13.35 -2.27
N MET A 33 20.35 -12.13 -2.44
CA MET A 33 20.87 -10.92 -1.82
C MET A 33 19.99 -10.49 -0.65
N LYS A 34 20.62 -10.28 0.51
CA LYS A 34 19.95 -9.69 1.68
C LYS A 34 19.63 -8.22 1.39
N THR A 35 18.37 -7.87 1.55
CA THR A 35 17.85 -6.51 1.42
C THR A 35 17.21 -6.07 2.73
N HIS A 36 17.32 -4.78 3.02
CA HIS A 36 16.68 -4.16 4.17
C HIS A 36 15.94 -2.91 3.70
N TRP A 37 14.62 -2.93 3.89
CA TRP A 37 13.71 -1.87 3.48
C TRP A 37 13.09 -1.22 4.70
N ILE A 38 13.07 0.11 4.72
CA ILE A 38 12.27 0.89 5.67
C ILE A 38 11.02 1.35 4.94
N ALA A 39 9.87 0.75 5.27
CA ALA A 39 8.58 1.16 4.71
C ALA A 39 7.93 2.18 5.63
N LEU A 40 7.55 3.35 5.12
CA LEU A 40 6.77 4.36 5.85
C LEU A 40 5.30 4.21 5.49
N ASP A 41 4.48 3.77 6.46
CA ASP A 41 3.09 3.41 6.21
C ASP A 41 2.15 4.59 6.50
N TYR A 42 1.23 4.84 5.57
CA TYR A 42 0.24 5.91 5.64
C TYR A 42 -1.17 5.38 5.37
N LYS A 43 -2.18 5.92 6.07
CA LYS A 43 -3.59 5.80 5.71
C LYS A 43 -3.92 6.98 4.79
N VAL A 44 -4.39 6.70 3.58
CA VAL A 44 -4.60 7.73 2.54
C VAL A 44 -6.07 7.77 2.14
N LEU A 45 -6.66 8.96 2.16
CA LEU A 45 -8.02 9.22 1.69
C LEU A 45 -7.97 9.68 0.23
N VAL A 46 -8.75 9.02 -0.63
CA VAL A 46 -8.88 9.32 -2.06
C VAL A 46 -10.34 9.21 -2.50
N ALA A 47 -10.67 9.84 -3.63
CA ALA A 47 -11.96 9.65 -4.30
C ALA A 47 -11.97 8.30 -5.04
N ARG A 48 -12.68 7.31 -4.49
CA ARG A 48 -12.69 5.92 -4.96
C ARG A 48 -12.98 5.79 -6.46
N GLU A 49 -13.95 6.56 -6.95
CA GLU A 49 -14.42 6.59 -8.34
C GLU A 49 -13.41 7.17 -9.33
N LYS A 50 -12.37 7.86 -8.84
CA LYS A 50 -11.31 8.43 -9.67
C LYS A 50 -10.06 7.56 -9.77
N VAL A 51 -9.97 6.52 -8.93
CA VAL A 51 -8.83 5.60 -8.94
C VAL A 51 -8.80 4.80 -10.24
N LYS A 52 -7.62 4.72 -10.84
CA LYS A 52 -7.34 3.96 -12.06
C LYS A 52 -5.95 3.34 -11.97
N ASN A 53 -5.67 2.34 -12.79
CA ASN A 53 -4.32 1.81 -12.94
C ASN A 53 -3.46 2.82 -13.73
N GLY A 54 -2.61 3.58 -13.02
CA GLY A 54 -1.73 4.58 -13.61
C GLY A 54 -0.46 3.99 -14.21
N GLU A 55 -0.06 2.79 -13.75
CA GLU A 55 1.12 2.08 -14.24
C GLU A 55 0.76 0.63 -14.67
N PRO A 56 0.01 0.46 -15.76
CA PRO A 56 -0.43 -0.86 -16.24
C PRO A 56 0.72 -1.79 -16.69
N HIS A 57 1.95 -1.28 -16.73
CA HIS A 57 3.16 -2.05 -16.98
C HIS A 57 3.77 -2.63 -15.68
N LYS A 58 3.27 -2.23 -14.51
CA LYS A 58 3.65 -2.76 -13.19
C LYS A 58 2.52 -3.54 -12.52
N PHE A 59 1.27 -3.12 -12.75
CA PHE A 59 0.08 -3.73 -12.15
C PHE A 59 -0.86 -4.27 -13.22
N ASP A 60 -1.35 -5.50 -13.04
CA ASP A 60 -2.36 -6.08 -13.93
C ASP A 60 -3.76 -5.48 -13.68
N ALA A 61 -4.09 -5.18 -12.42
CA ALA A 61 -5.39 -4.67 -12.00
C ALA A 61 -5.32 -3.86 -10.70
N ILE A 62 -6.31 -2.98 -10.49
CA ILE A 62 -6.55 -2.26 -9.23
C ILE A 62 -8.02 -2.41 -8.86
N ASP A 63 -8.28 -2.93 -7.65
CA ASP A 63 -9.61 -3.23 -7.16
C ASP A 63 -9.79 -2.85 -5.68
N TRP A 64 -11.04 -2.77 -5.26
CA TRP A 64 -11.43 -2.38 -3.90
C TRP A 64 -11.98 -3.56 -3.11
N PHE A 65 -11.33 -3.84 -1.98
CA PHE A 65 -11.68 -4.95 -1.11
C PHE A 65 -12.15 -4.45 0.25
N LYS A 66 -13.11 -5.16 0.85
CA LYS A 66 -13.51 -4.90 2.24
C LYS A 66 -12.44 -5.44 3.18
N ILE A 67 -12.19 -4.74 4.29
CA ILE A 67 -11.28 -5.25 5.33
C ILE A 67 -11.77 -6.63 5.80
N GLY A 68 -10.88 -7.61 5.78
CA GLY A 68 -11.18 -9.01 6.11
C GLY A 68 -11.68 -9.86 4.93
N ASN A 69 -11.82 -9.27 3.74
CA ASN A 69 -12.15 -9.99 2.50
C ASN A 69 -11.17 -9.58 1.39
N PHE A 70 -9.92 -10.03 1.51
CA PHE A 70 -8.81 -9.69 0.62
C PHE A 70 -8.65 -10.72 -0.50
N PRO A 71 -8.01 -10.35 -1.64
CA PRO A 71 -7.70 -11.29 -2.71
C PRO A 71 -6.60 -12.26 -2.28
N GLU A 72 -6.43 -13.35 -3.02
CA GLU A 72 -5.33 -14.30 -2.83
C GLU A 72 -4.56 -14.50 -4.16
N PRO A 73 -3.22 -14.68 -4.10
CA PRO A 73 -2.38 -14.66 -2.92
C PRO A 73 -2.10 -13.23 -2.40
N LEU A 74 -1.90 -13.09 -1.09
CA LEU A 74 -1.45 -11.84 -0.49
C LEU A 74 0.05 -11.58 -0.71
N HIS A 75 0.42 -10.30 -0.90
CA HIS A 75 1.81 -9.88 -0.87
C HIS A 75 2.44 -10.21 0.49
N SER A 76 3.69 -10.67 0.48
CA SER A 76 4.37 -11.26 1.64
C SER A 76 4.49 -10.35 2.87
N GLN A 77 4.39 -9.02 2.72
CA GLN A 77 4.41 -8.08 3.84
C GLN A 77 3.03 -7.57 4.27
N PHE A 78 1.97 -7.94 3.57
CA PHE A 78 0.62 -7.50 3.91
C PHE A 78 0.13 -8.09 5.25
N PRO A 79 0.40 -9.37 5.61
CA PRO A 79 0.06 -9.90 6.92
C PRO A 79 0.72 -9.15 8.09
N ASP A 80 1.98 -8.76 7.93
CA ASP A 80 2.71 -7.99 8.95
C ASP A 80 2.16 -6.57 9.10
N PHE A 81 1.78 -5.93 7.98
CA PHE A 81 1.07 -4.65 7.99
C PHE A 81 -0.24 -4.75 8.77
N LEU A 82 -1.09 -5.74 8.45
CA LEU A 82 -2.36 -5.94 9.13
C LEU A 82 -2.16 -6.21 10.62
N ARG A 83 -1.22 -7.08 11.01
CA ARG A 83 -0.94 -7.37 12.42
C ARG A 83 -0.56 -6.09 13.18
N LYS A 84 0.18 -5.18 12.53
CA LYS A 84 0.66 -3.95 13.16
C LYS A 84 -0.41 -2.86 13.24
N TYR A 85 -1.24 -2.70 12.22
CA TYR A 85 -2.11 -1.52 12.05
C TYR A 85 -3.60 -1.82 11.96
N ARG A 86 -4.02 -3.05 12.33
CA ARG A 86 -5.42 -3.48 12.18
C ARG A 86 -6.40 -2.49 12.81
N MET A 87 -6.10 -2.00 14.01
CA MET A 87 -7.01 -1.13 14.75
C MET A 87 -7.18 0.22 14.06
N GLU A 88 -6.09 0.80 13.58
CA GLU A 88 -6.01 2.12 12.96
C GLU A 88 -6.72 2.16 11.60
N ILE A 89 -6.71 1.04 10.86
CA ILE A 89 -7.36 0.95 9.54
C ILE A 89 -8.82 0.48 9.60
N THR A 90 -9.28 -0.06 10.74
CA THR A 90 -10.70 -0.42 10.94
C THR A 90 -11.53 0.66 11.62
N ASN A 91 -10.88 1.66 12.20
CA ASN A 91 -11.51 2.81 12.84
C ASN A 91 -11.94 3.88 11.83
#